data_AF-A0A8S8YXW8-F1
#
_entry.id   AF-A0A8S8YXW8-F1
#
_cell.length_a   1.000
_cell.length_b   1.000
_cell.length_c   1.000
_cell.angle_alpha   90.00
_cell.angle_beta   90.00
_cell.angle_gamma   90.00
#
_symmetry.space_group_name_H-M   'P 1'
#
loop_
_entity.id
_entity.type
_entity.pdbx_description
1 polymer ?
#
loop_
_entity_poly.entity_id
_entity_poly.type
_entity_poly.pdbx_seq_one_letter_code
_entity_poly.pdbx_strand_id
1 'polypeptide(L)'
;MYPDKHSSLLKVVVMDRPRHEELIRDLKKHDVDIVLIGDGDIAAALNAADPNSEIDMLMGIGAAPEGVITATALSWVKGTIRRSIDFQE
;
A
#
# COMPACT_ATOMS: atom_id res chain seq x y z
N MET A 1 -10.79 5.00 16.81
CA MET A 1 -9.62 4.58 17.59
C MET A 1 -9.06 3.37 16.87
N TYR A 2 -7.89 3.49 16.24
CA TYR A 2 -7.23 2.34 15.61
C TYR A 2 -6.69 1.45 16.73
N PRO A 3 -6.93 0.13 16.72
CA PRO A 3 -6.38 -0.74 17.74
C PRO A 3 -4.84 -0.66 17.70
N ASP A 4 -4.21 -0.62 18.87
CA ASP A 4 -2.76 -0.72 18.98
C ASP A 4 -2.33 -2.07 18.41
N LYS A 5 -1.69 -2.06 17.23
CA LYS A 5 -1.07 -3.24 16.65
C LYS A 5 0.19 -3.58 17.44
N HIS A 6 0.32 -4.85 17.82
CA HIS A 6 1.39 -5.35 18.70
C HIS A 6 2.81 -5.33 18.09
N SER A 7 2.95 -5.05 16.79
CA SER A 7 4.25 -4.97 16.10
C SER A 7 4.88 -3.59 16.25
N SER A 8 6.16 -3.54 16.62
CA SER A 8 6.93 -2.29 16.68
C SER A 8 7.30 -1.71 15.30
N LEU A 9 7.18 -2.52 14.23
CA LEU A 9 7.57 -2.15 12.88
C LEU A 9 6.35 -2.05 11.96
N LEU A 10 6.34 -1.00 11.12
CA LEU A 10 5.32 -0.81 10.09
C LEU A 10 5.54 -1.81 8.95
N LYS A 11 4.53 -2.59 8.61
CA LYS A 11 4.55 -3.52 7.48
C LYS A 11 3.98 -2.87 6.22
N VAL A 12 4.84 -2.63 5.24
CA VAL A 12 4.53 -1.94 3.99
C VAL A 12 4.56 -2.93 2.83
N VAL A 13 3.46 -3.03 2.10
CA VAL A 13 3.39 -3.78 0.85
C VAL A 13 3.79 -2.88 -0.32
N VAL A 14 4.64 -3.40 -1.20
CA VAL A 14 5.05 -2.75 -2.46
C VAL A 14 4.97 -3.79 -3.59
N MET A 15 4.47 -3.42 -4.76
CA MET A 15 4.52 -4.33 -5.91
C MET A 15 5.96 -4.49 -6.42
N ASP A 16 6.38 -5.71 -6.72
CA ASP A 16 7.71 -6.00 -7.26
C ASP A 16 7.78 -5.62 -8.74
N ARG A 17 8.23 -4.40 -9.01
CA ARG A 17 8.34 -3.82 -10.34
C ARG A 17 9.59 -2.94 -10.41
N PRO A 18 10.30 -2.87 -11.55
CA PRO A 18 11.51 -2.03 -11.69
C PRO A 18 11.29 -0.55 -11.31
N ARG A 19 10.10 -0.01 -11.63
CA ARG A 19 9.72 1.37 -11.28
C ARG A 19 9.63 1.66 -9.77
N HIS A 20 9.66 0.65 -8.91
CA HIS A 20 9.62 0.82 -7.45
C HIS A 20 10.98 0.64 -6.77
N GLU A 21 12.07 0.44 -7.53
CA GLU A 21 13.40 0.21 -6.95
C GLU A 21 13.86 1.36 -6.03
N GLU A 22 13.60 2.61 -6.41
CA GLU A 22 13.93 3.78 -5.61
C GLU A 22 13.11 3.81 -4.31
N LEU A 23 11.78 3.61 -4.42
CA LEU A 23 10.89 3.51 -3.26
C LEU A 23 11.35 2.41 -2.29
N ILE A 24 11.67 1.21 -2.80
CA ILE A 24 12.14 0.09 -1.98
C ILE A 24 13.47 0.45 -1.31
N ARG A 25 14.38 1.11 -2.03
CA ARG A 25 15.68 1.56 -1.48
C ARG A 25 15.48 2.57 -0.35
N ASP A 26 14.53 3.49 -0.49
CA ASP A 26 14.24 4.49 0.53
C ASP A 26 13.57 3.85 1.74
N LEU A 27 12.59 2.97 1.54
CA LEU A 27 11.96 2.23 2.63
C LEU A 27 12.97 1.40 3.43
N LYS A 28 13.97 0.77 2.77
CA LYS A 28 15.04 0.02 3.46
C LYS A 28 15.94 0.87 4.35
N LYS A 29 15.94 2.21 4.21
CA LYS A 29 16.66 3.12 5.11
C LYS A 29 15.86 3.42 6.39
N HIS A 30 14.59 3.04 6.41
CA HIS A 30 13.68 3.20 7.53
C HIS A 30 13.42 1.83 8.19
N ASP A 31 13.00 1.87 9.45
CA ASP A 31 12.69 0.67 10.23
C ASP A 31 11.28 0.16 9.88
N VAL A 32 11.16 -0.42 8.68
CA VAL A 32 9.90 -0.94 8.11
C VAL A 32 10.09 -2.35 7.58
N ASP A 33 9.07 -3.19 7.72
CA ASP A 33 9.01 -4.52 7.13
C ASP A 33 8.40 -4.42 5.73
N ILE A 34 9.19 -4.69 4.69
CA ILE A 34 8.76 -4.55 3.30
C ILE A 34 8.30 -5.91 2.76
N VAL A 35 7.04 -5.98 2.36
CA VAL A 35 6.45 -7.14 1.69
C VAL A 35 6.34 -6.87 0.20
N LEU A 36 7.07 -7.64 -0.60
CA LEU A 36 7.00 -7.56 -2.06
C LEU A 36 5.92 -8.49 -2.60
N ILE A 37 5.03 -7.96 -3.43
CA ILE A 37 3.97 -8.75 -4.09
C ILE A 37 4.10 -8.69 -5.61
N GLY A 38 3.78 -9.80 -6.28
CA GLY A 38 3.72 -9.84 -7.75
C GLY A 38 2.55 -9.05 -8.31
N ASP A 39 1.34 -9.36 -7.85
CA ASP A 39 0.07 -8.74 -8.27
C ASP A 39 -0.87 -8.62 -7.06
N GLY A 40 -2.00 -7.92 -7.23
CA GLY A 40 -3.06 -7.84 -6.20
C GLY A 40 -2.96 -6.62 -5.30
N ASP A 41 -2.65 -5.45 -5.86
CA ASP A 41 -2.59 -4.17 -5.14
C ASP A 41 -3.95 -3.78 -4.53
N ILE A 42 -5.08 -4.07 -5.18
CA ILE A 42 -6.41 -3.84 -4.60
C ILE A 42 -6.60 -4.63 -3.30
N ALA A 43 -6.25 -5.91 -3.29
CA ALA A 43 -6.37 -6.77 -2.11
C ALA A 43 -5.41 -6.32 -1.00
N ALA A 44 -4.18 -5.95 -1.35
CA ALA A 44 -3.22 -5.40 -0.39
C ALA A 44 -3.71 -4.10 0.25
N ALA A 45 -4.35 -3.20 -0.53
CA ALA A 45 -4.93 -1.98 0.00
C ALA A 45 -6.10 -2.24 0.97
N LEU A 46 -6.95 -3.22 0.66
CA LEU A 46 -8.03 -3.63 1.57
C LEU A 46 -7.49 -4.24 2.86
N ASN A 47 -6.45 -5.07 2.77
CA ASN A 47 -5.75 -5.58 3.94
C ASN A 47 -5.12 -4.45 4.77
N ALA A 48 -4.58 -3.41 4.14
CA ALA A 48 -4.07 -2.25 4.88
C ALA A 48 -5.17 -1.49 5.64
N ALA A 49 -6.42 -1.57 5.18
CA ALA A 49 -7.57 -0.95 5.83
C ALA A 49 -8.27 -1.85 6.86
N ASP A 50 -7.95 -3.15 6.90
CA ASP A 50 -8.50 -4.11 7.87
C ASP A 50 -7.70 -4.02 9.19
N PRO A 51 -8.35 -3.66 10.32
CA PRO A 51 -7.69 -3.61 11.62
C PRO A 51 -7.09 -4.95 12.09
N ASN A 52 -7.56 -6.08 11.56
CA ASN A 52 -7.08 -7.41 11.93
C ASN A 52 -5.93 -7.91 11.04
N SER A 53 -5.59 -7.16 9.99
CA SER A 53 -4.52 -7.51 9.08
C SER A 53 -3.18 -6.99 9.58
N GLU A 54 -2.14 -7.79 9.37
CA GLU A 54 -0.75 -7.43 9.69
C GLU A 54 -0.18 -6.35 8.74
N ILE A 55 -0.85 -6.04 7.64
CA ILE A 55 -0.43 -5.01 6.68
C ILE A 55 -0.88 -3.65 7.19
N ASP A 56 0.02 -2.67 7.19
CA ASP A 56 -0.28 -1.31 7.61
C ASP A 56 -0.47 -0.36 6.43
N MET A 57 0.24 -0.61 5.33
CA MET A 57 0.23 0.28 4.18
C MET A 57 0.54 -0.43 2.87
N LEU A 58 -0.09 0.04 1.79
CA LEU A 58 0.35 -0.21 0.42
C LEU A 58 0.98 1.07 -0.13
N MET A 59 2.19 0.98 -0.68
CA MET A 59 2.86 2.10 -1.34
C MET A 59 3.39 1.73 -2.72
N GLY A 60 3.34 2.67 -3.66
CA GLY A 60 3.87 2.51 -5.00
C GLY A 60 3.03 3.16 -6.10
N ILE A 61 3.49 2.99 -7.33
CA ILE A 61 2.89 3.45 -8.57
C ILE A 61 2.17 2.27 -9.25
N GLY A 62 0.85 2.39 -9.32
CA GLY A 62 -0.04 1.46 -10.03
C GLY A 62 -0.69 2.14 -11.23
N ALA A 63 -1.49 1.38 -11.95
CA ALA A 63 -2.30 1.93 -13.04
C ALA A 63 -3.51 2.69 -12.47
N ALA A 64 -3.91 3.75 -13.18
CA ALA A 64 -4.97 4.65 -12.74
C ALA A 64 -6.34 3.96 -12.56
N PRO A 65 -6.77 3.01 -13.42
CA PRO A 65 -8.05 2.30 -13.24
C PRO A 65 -8.15 1.54 -11.90
N GLU A 66 -7.14 0.74 -11.55
CA GLU A 66 -7.00 0.02 -10.28
C GLU A 66 -6.95 1.02 -9.13
N GLY A 67 -6.33 2.17 -9.39
CA GLY A 67 -6.37 3.39 -8.61
C GLY A 67 -7.77 3.73 -8.06
N VAL A 68 -8.70 3.88 -9.00
CA VAL A 68 -10.10 4.27 -8.79
C VAL A 68 -10.91 3.14 -8.15
N ILE A 69 -10.71 1.90 -8.58
CA ILE A 69 -11.38 0.72 -7.99
C ILE A 69 -11.03 0.62 -6.50
N THR A 70 -9.74 0.74 -6.17
CA THR A 70 -9.28 0.71 -4.77
C THR A 70 -9.89 1.83 -3.94
N ALA A 71 -9.90 3.07 -4.46
CA ALA A 71 -10.48 4.21 -3.76
C ALA A 71 -11.98 4.01 -3.48
N THR A 72 -12.69 3.44 -4.46
CA THR A 72 -14.10 3.08 -4.32
C THR A 72 -14.27 2.05 -3.21
N ALA A 73 -13.51 0.95 -3.23
CA ALA A 73 -13.60 -0.10 -2.22
C ALA A 73 -13.27 0.41 -0.80
N LEU A 74 -12.24 1.25 -0.67
CA LEU A 74 -11.83 1.85 0.61
C LEU A 74 -12.89 2.77 1.22
N SER A 75 -13.70 3.44 0.38
CA SER A 75 -14.80 4.29 0.88
C SER A 75 -15.84 3.50 1.68
N TRP A 76 -16.08 2.23 1.36
CA TRP A 76 -17.03 1.36 2.06
C TRP A 76 -16.48 0.87 3.41
N VAL A 77 -15.17 0.65 3.50
CA VAL A 77 -14.50 0.15 4.71
C VAL A 77 -13.91 1.27 5.57
N LYS A 78 -14.25 2.54 5.28
CA LYS A 78 -13.72 3.74 5.96
C LYS A 78 -12.18 3.81 5.94
N GLY A 79 -11.57 3.23 4.91
CA GLY A 79 -10.14 3.36 4.62
C GLY A 79 -9.84 4.68 3.93
N THR A 80 -8.57 5.10 3.96
CA THR A 80 -8.11 6.32 3.29
C THR A 80 -7.06 5.97 2.25
N ILE A 81 -7.10 6.69 1.11
CA ILE A 81 -6.08 6.59 0.08
C ILE A 81 -5.75 7.96 -0.49
N ARG A 82 -4.47 8.20 -0.76
CA ARG A 82 -3.98 9.39 -1.46
C ARG A 82 -3.27 8.96 -2.73
N ARG A 83 -3.61 9.56 -3.86
CA ARG A 83 -3.04 9.23 -5.16
C ARG A 83 -2.79 10.51 -5.96
N SER A 84 -1.80 10.48 -6.83
CA SER A 84 -1.55 11.47 -7.88
C SER A 84 -1.58 10.75 -9.23
N ILE A 85 -2.06 11.44 -10.26
CA ILE A 85 -2.02 10.94 -11.64
C ILE A 85 -0.79 11.58 -12.30
N ASP A 86 0.06 10.74 -12.86
CA ASP A 86 1.19 11.15 -13.66
C ASP A 86 0.89 10.81 -15.14
N PHE A 87 0.91 11.83 -15.99
CA PHE A 87 0.65 11.66 -17.41
C PHE A 87 1.97 11.32 -18.10
N GLN A 88 2.06 10.14 -18.67
CA GLN A 88 3.21 9.72 -19.48
C GLN A 88 2.98 10.19 -20.91
N GLU A 89 3.93 10.93 -21.49
CA GLU A 89 3.95 11.30 -22.91
C GLU A 89 4.43 10.16 -23.81
#